data_AF-A0A943MKB7-F1
#
_entry.id   AF-A0A943MKB7-F1
#
_cell.length_a   1.000
_cell.length_b   1.000
_cell.length_c   1.000
_cell.angle_alpha   90.00
_cell.angle_beta   90.00
_cell.angle_gamma   90.00
#
_symmetry.space_group_name_H-M   'P 1'
#
loop_
_entity.id
_entity.type
_entity.pdbx_description
1 polymer ?
#
loop_
_entity_poly.entity_id
_entity_poly.type
_entity_poly.pdbx_seq_one_letter_code
_entity_poly.pdbx_strand_id
1 'polypeptide(L)' 'MGETIAIRNTITGEPGTEARVYDITGGPQHVLDFVIPRGQTGIQGLPGSTGPVGPQGVPGSAGP' A
#
# COMPACT_ATOMS: atom_id res chain seq x y z
N MET A 1 -7.95 -43.71 8.79
CA MET A 1 -8.44 -42.59 7.96
C MET A 1 -7.51 -41.42 8.22
N GLY A 2 -6.96 -40.81 7.17
CA GLY A 2 -6.09 -39.63 7.31
C GLY A 2 -6.87 -38.35 7.07
N GLU A 3 -6.41 -37.26 7.65
CA GLU A 3 -6.87 -35.90 7.34
C GLU A 3 -6.25 -35.43 6.03
N THR A 4 -6.99 -34.68 5.23
CA THR A 4 -6.51 -34.04 4.00
C THR A 4 -6.82 -32.55 4.03
N ILE A 5 -5.91 -31.74 3.51
CA ILE A 5 -6.05 -30.28 3.43
C ILE A 5 -5.94 -29.85 1.98
N ALA A 6 -6.93 -29.08 1.51
CA ALA A 6 -6.91 -28.40 0.23
C ALA A 6 -7.02 -26.89 0.44
N ILE A 7 -6.28 -26.12 -0.35
CA ILE A 7 -6.40 -24.66 -0.37
C ILE A 7 -7.35 -24.31 -1.49
N ARG A 8 -8.40 -23.55 -1.19
CA ARG A 8 -9.36 -23.09 -2.19
C ARG A 8 -8.99 -21.68 -2.66
N ASN A 9 -9.06 -20.69 -1.76
CA ASN A 9 -8.79 -19.30 -2.13
C ASN A 9 -7.69 -18.66 -1.27
N THR A 10 -6.98 -17.71 -1.88
CA THR A 10 -6.17 -16.71 -1.17
C THR A 10 -6.65 -15.34 -1.61
N ILE A 11 -7.22 -14.59 -0.67
CA ILE A 11 -7.84 -13.29 -0.90
C ILE A 11 -6.95 -12.22 -0.28
N THR A 12 -6.70 -11.15 -1.02
CA THR A 12 -6.05 -9.96 -0.46
C THR A 12 -7.10 -9.12 0.27
N GLY A 13 -6.91 -8.92 1.57
CA GLY A 13 -7.77 -8.07 2.40
C GLY A 13 -7.32 -6.61 2.43
N GLU A 14 -8.15 -5.75 3.02
CA GLU A 14 -7.85 -4.32 3.24
C GLU A 14 -6.71 -4.13 4.26
N PRO A 15 -5.92 -3.05 4.14
CA PRO A 15 -4.82 -2.79 5.06
C PRO A 15 -5.32 -2.52 6.48
N GLY A 16 -4.59 -3.03 7.46
CA GLY A 16 -4.94 -2.90 8.88
C GLY A 16 -6.00 -3.88 9.37
N THR A 17 -6.52 -4.76 8.51
CA THR A 17 -7.34 -5.90 8.94
C THR A 17 -6.46 -7.05 9.44
N GLU A 18 -7.03 -7.98 10.21
CA GLU A 18 -6.31 -9.17 10.67
C GLU A 18 -6.20 -10.21 9.57
N ALA A 19 -5.07 -10.93 9.53
CA ALA A 19 -4.96 -12.14 8.72
C ALA A 19 -5.84 -13.25 9.31
N ARG A 20 -6.52 -14.00 8.42
CA ARG A 20 -7.45 -15.06 8.84
C ARG A 20 -7.37 -16.27 7.94
N VAL A 21 -7.65 -17.43 8.52
CA VAL A 21 -7.85 -18.69 7.81
C VAL A 21 -9.22 -19.21 8.19
N TYR A 22 -10.03 -19.54 7.18
CA TYR A 22 -11.33 -20.17 7.36
C TYR A 22 -11.28 -21.59 6.87
N ASP A 23 -11.72 -22.53 7.69
CA ASP A 23 -12.01 -23.89 7.25
C ASP A 23 -13.49 -23.97 6.85
N ILE A 24 -13.75 -24.16 5.56
CA ILE A 24 -15.10 -24.18 5.01
C ILE A 24 -15.77 -25.55 5.03
N THR A 25 -15.03 -26.63 5.31
CA THR A 25 -15.59 -28.00 5.25
C THR A 25 -15.38 -28.81 6.53
N GLY A 26 -14.30 -28.61 7.29
CA GLY A 26 -13.96 -29.45 8.44
C GLY A 26 -13.38 -30.83 8.05
N GLY A 27 -12.99 -31.64 9.05
CA GLY A 27 -12.36 -32.94 8.83
C GLY A 27 -13.37 -34.03 8.37
N PRO A 28 -12.93 -35.06 7.62
CA PRO A 28 -11.54 -35.42 7.33
C PRO A 28 -10.90 -34.71 6.11
N GLN A 29 -11.67 -33.87 5.42
CA GLN A 29 -11.20 -33.13 4.25
C GLN A 29 -11.44 -31.64 4.46
N HIS A 30 -10.43 -30.98 4.98
CA HIS A 30 -10.42 -29.55 5.24
C HIS A 30 -10.17 -28.78 3.96
N VAL A 31 -10.97 -27.75 3.72
CA VAL A 31 -10.81 -26.81 2.62
C VAL A 31 -10.63 -25.44 3.24
N LEU A 32 -9.49 -24.82 2.96
CA LEU A 32 -9.10 -23.58 3.61
C LEU A 32 -9.16 -22.38 2.66
N ASP A 33 -9.71 -21.28 3.15
CA ASP A 33 -9.64 -19.96 2.54
C ASP A 33 -8.76 -19.04 3.39
N PHE A 34 -7.81 -18.36 2.74
CA PHE A 34 -6.88 -17.43 3.36
C PHE A 34 -7.31 -15.99 3.06
N VAL A 35 -7.28 -15.14 4.08
CA VAL A 35 -7.35 -13.69 3.92
C VAL A 35 -6.04 -13.08 4.39
N ILE A 36 -5.30 -12.48 3.46
CA ILE A 36 -4.00 -11.85 3.70
C ILE A 36 -4.15 -10.35 3.46
N PRO A 37 -4.12 -9.50 4.50
CA PRO A 37 -4.22 -8.05 4.37
C PRO A 37 -3.09 -7.49 3.50
N ARG A 38 -3.41 -6.54 2.60
CA ARG A 38 -2.38 -5.77 1.90
C ARG A 38 -1.62 -4.85 2.86
N GLY A 39 -0.41 -4.46 2.47
CA GLY A 39 0.33 -3.40 3.15
C GLY A 39 -0.41 -2.06 3.09
N GLN A 40 -0.18 -1.21 4.09
CA GLN A 40 -0.63 0.18 4.08
C GLN A 40 -0.03 0.94 2.89
N THR A 41 -0.75 1.95 2.41
CA THR A 41 -0.20 2.91 1.44
C THR A 41 1.00 3.63 2.06
N GLY A 42 2.05 3.83 1.26
CA GLY A 42 3.22 4.59 1.69
C GLY A 42 2.87 6.05 2.04
N ILE A 43 3.75 6.70 2.81
CA ILE A 43 3.61 8.12 3.15
C ILE A 43 3.69 8.99 1.89
N GLN A 44 3.05 10.16 1.92
CA GLN A 44 3.20 11.16 0.86
C GLN A 44 4.66 11.63 0.78
N GLY A 45 5.15 11.84 -0.44
CA GLY A 45 6.48 12.42 -0.66
C GLY A 45 6.60 13.84 -0.12
N LEU A 46 7.83 14.27 0.17
CA LEU A 46 8.11 15.64 0.63
C LEU A 46 7.79 16.67 -0.47
N PRO A 47 7.42 17.91 -0.10
CA PRO A 47 7.32 19.01 -1.05
C PRO A 47 8.63 19.23 -1.81
N GLY A 48 8.54 19.71 -3.07
CA GLY A 48 9.71 20.10 -3.85
C GLY A 48 10.42 21.32 -3.26
N SER A 49 11.69 21.51 -3.63
CA SER A 49 12.47 22.68 -3.23
C SER A 49 11.94 23.98 -3.85
N THR A 50 12.11 25.10 -3.15
CA THR A 50 11.88 26.45 -3.71
C THR A 50 12.73 26.66 -4.97
N GLY A 51 12.18 27.34 -5.97
CA GLY A 51 12.92 27.74 -7.17
C GLY A 51 14.03 28.77 -6.89
N PRO A 52 14.96 28.97 -7.85
CA PRO A 52 16.01 29.97 -7.71
C PRO A 52 15.45 31.40 -7.66
N VAL A 53 16.21 32.32 -7.05
CA VAL A 53 15.92 33.76 -7.09
C VAL A 53 15.97 34.25 -8.55
N GLY A 54 15.06 35.14 -8.91
CA GLY A 54 15.03 35.76 -10.25
C GLY A 54 16.26 36.63 -10.54
N PRO A 55 16.53 36.97 -11.80
CA PRO A 55 17.64 37.84 -12.17
C PRO A 55 17.48 39.26 -11.59
N GLN A 56 18.59 39.95 -11.35
CA GLN A 56 18.60 41.36 -10.98
C GLN A 56 18.00 42.23 -12.10
N GLY A 57 17.25 43.27 -11.72
CA GLY A 57 16.70 44.25 -12.67
C GLY A 57 17.78 45.09 -13.36
N VAL A 58 17.44 45.67 -14.52
CA VAL A 58 18.35 46.56 -15.25
C VAL A 58 18.62 47.85 -14.43
N PRO A 59 19.84 48.42 -14.49
CA PRO A 59 20.12 49.73 -13.91
C PRO A 59 19.20 50.82 -14.48
N GLY A 60 18.84 51.81 -13.67
CA GLY A 60 18.05 52.96 -14.10
C GLY A 60 18.82 53.87 -15.08
N SER A 61 18.11 54.65 -15.87
CA SER A 61 18.71 55.68 -16.73
C SER A 61 19.41 56.77 -15.89
N ALA A 62 20.48 57.35 -16.42
CA ALA A 62 21.09 58.55 -15.85
C ALA A 62 20.09 59.72 -15.84
N GLY A 63 20.12 60.55 -14.79
CA GLY A 63 19.24 61.71 -14.63
C GLY A 63 19.55 62.86 -15.60
N PRO A 64 18.66 63.88 -15.69
CA PRO A 64 18.79 65.01 -16.62
C PRO A 64 20.00 65.91 -16.35
#